data_AF-A0A533RP96-F1
#
_entry.id   AF-A0A533RP96-F1
#
_cell.length_a   1.000
_cell.length_b   1.000
_cell.length_c   1.000
_cell.angle_alpha   90.00
_cell.angle_beta   90.00
_cell.angle_gamma   90.00
#
_symmetry.space_group_name_H-M   'P 1'
#
loop_
_entity.id
_entity.type
_entity.pdbx_description
1 polymer ?
#
loop_
_entity_poly.entity_id
_entity_poly.type
_entity_poly.pdbx_seq_one_letter_code
_entity_poly.pdbx_strand_id
1 'polypeptide(L)'
;MTSRTARVLAAALLAAALSVPSLALAATPPVYQVQAWFGGASENPDRVLLVASVLVPTSTPLPAKVRVPVPEGATVLWSGEILGATGESDIPREGTMTAGTGGRAYEFTLEQSREGQLECLWSNIEPRKGGAVGASLKWVQTVPADLVGFSVRTPAGAGTIRTDPQSNDAPNENADGERIYTLPNQGLAPGESAVVDVSYVPGGASDGIGGGALDTRTLIIGLAVAAVAVAAVLAVMIRREGMAAAAGGPADEPDDA
;
A
#
# COMPACT_ATOMS: atom_id res chain seq x y z
N MET A 1 -22.10 55.72 -2.80
CA MET A 1 -22.37 54.28 -2.62
C MET A 1 -22.21 53.95 -1.15
N THR A 2 -23.28 53.48 -0.54
CA THR A 2 -23.48 53.42 0.92
C THR A 2 -22.86 52.16 1.52
N SER A 3 -22.37 52.22 2.77
CA SER A 3 -21.61 51.14 3.42
C SER A 3 -22.36 49.81 3.54
N ARG A 4 -23.70 49.80 3.36
CA ARG A 4 -24.53 48.59 3.25
C ARG A 4 -24.20 47.75 2.02
N THR A 5 -24.02 48.37 0.85
CA THR A 5 -23.75 47.64 -0.39
C THR A 5 -22.38 46.95 -0.35
N ALA A 6 -21.39 47.61 0.25
CA ALA A 6 -20.05 47.05 0.44
C ALA A 6 -20.03 45.83 1.38
N ARG A 7 -20.82 45.86 2.47
CA ARG A 7 -20.92 44.73 3.42
C ARG A 7 -21.60 43.50 2.82
N VAL A 8 -22.64 43.70 2.02
CA VAL A 8 -23.33 42.58 1.34
C VAL A 8 -22.42 41.94 0.30
N LEU A 9 -21.66 42.75 -0.47
CA LEU A 9 -20.71 42.24 -1.45
C LEU A 9 -19.56 41.45 -0.78
N ALA A 10 -19.04 41.95 0.34
CA ALA A 10 -17.98 41.29 1.10
C ALA A 10 -18.43 39.94 1.70
N ALA A 11 -19.66 39.87 2.24
CA ALA A 11 -20.22 38.63 2.78
C ALA A 11 -20.47 37.58 1.66
N ALA A 12 -20.97 38.02 0.49
CA ALA A 12 -21.16 37.14 -0.65
C ALA A 12 -19.83 36.60 -1.21
N LEU A 13 -18.79 37.44 -1.29
CA LEU A 13 -17.45 37.02 -1.69
C LEU A 13 -16.81 36.04 -0.69
N LEU A 14 -17.00 36.25 0.61
CA LEU A 14 -16.51 35.35 1.65
C LEU A 14 -17.23 34.00 1.62
N ALA A 15 -18.56 34.00 1.44
CA ALA A 15 -19.34 32.77 1.27
C ALA A 15 -18.95 32.00 -0.01
N ALA A 16 -18.71 32.71 -1.11
CA ALA A 16 -18.22 32.11 -2.36
C ALA A 16 -16.79 31.55 -2.22
N ALA A 17 -15.90 32.24 -1.49
CA ALA A 17 -14.55 31.77 -1.20
C ALA A 17 -14.52 30.52 -0.31
N LEU A 18 -15.49 30.37 0.59
CA LEU A 18 -15.67 29.16 1.41
C LEU A 18 -16.36 28.01 0.66
N SER A 19 -16.94 28.29 -0.52
CA SER A 19 -17.64 27.30 -1.35
C SER A 19 -16.75 26.68 -2.44
N VAL A 20 -15.45 27.03 -2.49
CA VAL A 20 -14.53 26.40 -3.43
C VAL A 20 -14.33 24.96 -2.94
N PRO A 21 -14.79 23.93 -3.69
CA PRO A 21 -14.48 22.56 -3.33
C PRO A 21 -12.96 22.44 -3.27
N SER A 22 -12.42 22.06 -2.11
CA SER A 22 -11.00 21.75 -1.98
C SER A 22 -10.65 20.76 -3.08
N LEU A 23 -9.94 21.24 -4.10
CA LEU A 23 -9.44 20.42 -5.18
C LEU A 23 -8.35 19.56 -4.56
N ALA A 24 -8.74 18.40 -4.03
CA ALA A 24 -7.79 17.41 -3.57
C ALA A 24 -6.92 17.04 -4.77
N LEU A 25 -5.63 17.36 -4.67
CA LEU A 25 -4.66 17.07 -5.71
C LEU A 25 -4.51 15.55 -5.79
N ALA A 26 -4.49 15.04 -7.02
CA ALA A 26 -4.13 13.64 -7.26
C ALA A 26 -2.64 13.49 -6.92
N ALA A 27 -2.36 12.73 -5.87
CA ALA A 27 -0.99 12.44 -5.47
C ALA A 27 -0.54 11.16 -6.18
N THR A 28 0.59 11.22 -6.89
CA THR A 28 1.25 10.02 -7.39
C THR A 28 2.16 9.49 -6.29
N PRO A 29 1.92 8.29 -5.74
CA PRO A 29 2.81 7.74 -4.74
C PRO A 29 4.10 7.27 -5.38
N PRO A 30 5.26 7.46 -4.72
CA PRO A 30 6.52 6.90 -5.21
C PRO A 30 6.48 5.37 -5.18
N VAL A 31 5.82 4.77 -4.17
CA VAL A 31 5.85 3.32 -3.95
C VAL A 31 4.51 2.81 -3.45
N TYR A 32 4.07 1.68 -4.01
CA TYR A 32 3.06 0.80 -3.39
C TYR A 32 3.74 -0.35 -2.66
N GLN A 33 3.22 -0.71 -1.49
CA GLN A 33 3.62 -1.93 -0.79
C GLN A 33 2.43 -2.87 -0.74
N VAL A 34 2.57 -4.04 -1.35
CA VAL A 34 1.50 -5.04 -1.45
C VAL A 34 1.92 -6.25 -0.63
N GLN A 35 1.14 -6.59 0.38
CA GLN A 35 1.36 -7.76 1.22
C GLN A 35 0.23 -8.77 1.00
N ALA A 36 0.59 -10.00 0.63
CA ALA A 36 -0.35 -11.11 0.49
C ALA A 36 -0.32 -11.99 1.74
N TRP A 37 -1.43 -12.04 2.48
CA TRP A 37 -1.60 -12.83 3.70
C TRP A 37 -2.34 -14.12 3.40
N PHE A 38 -1.60 -15.22 3.47
CA PHE A 38 -2.14 -16.56 3.36
C PHE A 38 -2.63 -17.02 4.73
N GLY A 39 -3.90 -17.44 4.82
CA GLY A 39 -4.53 -17.91 6.07
C GLY A 39 -4.75 -16.83 7.13
N GLY A 40 -4.54 -15.55 6.81
CA GLY A 40 -4.60 -14.43 7.76
C GLY A 40 -5.99 -13.88 8.04
N ALA A 41 -6.98 -14.17 7.19
CA ALA A 41 -8.38 -13.88 7.52
C ALA A 41 -8.92 -15.09 8.31
N SER A 42 -8.97 -14.99 9.64
CA SER A 42 -9.55 -16.04 10.50
C SER A 42 -10.97 -16.42 10.07
N GLU A 43 -11.70 -15.48 9.48
CA GLU A 43 -13.04 -15.67 8.92
C GLU A 43 -13.06 -16.26 7.50
N ASN A 44 -11.94 -16.19 6.76
CA ASN A 44 -11.81 -16.66 5.38
C ASN A 44 -10.47 -17.40 5.15
N PRO A 45 -10.26 -18.56 5.81
CA PRO A 45 -8.98 -19.27 5.79
C PRO A 45 -8.61 -19.83 4.40
N ASP A 46 -9.59 -19.93 3.51
CA ASP A 46 -9.44 -20.37 2.12
C ASP A 46 -9.09 -19.25 1.14
N ARG A 47 -8.97 -18.00 1.62
CA ARG A 47 -8.69 -16.83 0.78
C ARG A 47 -7.42 -16.11 1.19
N VAL A 48 -6.90 -15.31 0.27
CA VAL A 48 -5.75 -14.45 0.52
C VAL A 48 -6.25 -13.04 0.84
N LEU A 49 -5.86 -12.51 1.99
CA LEU A 49 -6.05 -11.09 2.28
C LEU A 49 -4.89 -10.32 1.62
N LEU A 50 -5.22 -9.36 0.77
CA LEU A 50 -4.26 -8.44 0.19
C LEU A 50 -4.34 -7.12 0.94
N VAL A 51 -3.19 -6.67 1.43
CA VAL A 51 -3.02 -5.38 2.07
C VAL A 51 -2.13 -4.53 1.18
N ALA A 52 -2.69 -3.50 0.55
CA ALA A 52 -1.97 -2.58 -0.30
C ALA A 52 -1.84 -1.22 0.41
N SER A 53 -0.63 -0.88 0.81
CA SER A 53 -0.31 0.40 1.46
C SER A 53 0.22 1.39 0.44
N VAL A 54 -0.13 2.66 0.65
CA VAL A 54 0.29 3.79 -0.17
C VAL A 54 0.81 4.89 0.75
N LEU A 55 2.03 5.38 0.51
CA LEU A 55 2.56 6.55 1.19
C LEU A 55 2.71 7.68 0.16
N VAL A 56 2.03 8.81 0.36
CA VAL A 56 2.24 10.00 -0.47
C VAL A 56 3.41 10.84 0.05
N PRO A 57 4.11 11.59 -0.82
CA PRO A 57 5.22 12.45 -0.40
C PRO A 57 4.83 13.41 0.73
N THR A 58 5.78 13.70 1.64
CA THR A 58 5.56 14.64 2.76
C THR A 58 5.24 16.06 2.29
N SER A 59 5.69 16.42 1.08
CA SER A 59 5.36 17.69 0.41
C SER A 59 3.93 17.76 -0.12
N THR A 60 3.23 16.64 -0.26
CA THR A 60 1.84 16.60 -0.73
C THR A 60 0.94 17.28 0.30
N PRO A 61 0.16 18.31 -0.06
CA PRO A 61 -0.82 18.91 0.83
C PRO A 61 -2.02 17.97 1.02
N LEU A 62 -2.58 17.97 2.23
CA LEU A 62 -3.82 17.28 2.55
C LEU A 62 -5.01 18.27 2.44
N PRO A 63 -6.21 17.84 2.02
CA PRO A 63 -6.55 16.47 1.62
C PRO A 63 -5.96 16.06 0.27
N ALA A 64 -5.56 14.79 0.16
CA ALA A 64 -4.96 14.22 -1.04
C ALA A 64 -5.77 13.02 -1.54
N LYS A 65 -6.06 12.98 -2.84
CA LYS A 65 -6.68 11.81 -3.46
C LYS A 65 -5.61 10.80 -3.82
N VAL A 66 -5.82 9.56 -3.39
CA VAL A 66 -4.99 8.42 -3.76
C VAL A 66 -5.81 7.41 -4.51
N ARG A 67 -5.17 6.70 -5.43
CA ARG A 67 -5.72 5.55 -6.12
C ARG A 67 -4.84 4.37 -5.83
N VAL A 68 -5.42 3.21 -5.54
CA VAL A 68 -4.68 1.98 -5.29
C VAL A 68 -5.17 0.92 -6.27
N PRO A 69 -4.29 0.24 -7.04
CA PRO A 69 -4.72 -0.83 -7.94
C PRO A 69 -5.48 -1.92 -7.19
N VAL A 70 -6.54 -2.45 -7.83
CA VAL A 70 -7.34 -3.55 -7.28
C VAL A 70 -7.21 -4.74 -8.20
N PRO A 71 -6.63 -5.86 -7.73
CA PRO A 71 -6.52 -7.08 -8.53
C PRO A 71 -7.87 -7.57 -9.03
N GLU A 72 -7.86 -8.22 -10.20
CA GLU A 72 -9.06 -8.80 -10.77
C GLU A 72 -9.67 -9.85 -9.83
N GLY A 73 -11.00 -9.83 -9.69
CA GLY A 73 -11.74 -10.71 -8.77
C GLY A 73 -11.61 -10.38 -7.28
N ALA A 74 -10.84 -9.35 -6.90
CA ALA A 74 -10.74 -8.93 -5.50
C ALA A 74 -11.98 -8.12 -5.06
N THR A 75 -12.36 -8.31 -3.79
CA THR A 75 -13.41 -7.56 -3.09
C THR A 75 -12.77 -6.66 -2.05
N VAL A 76 -13.01 -5.35 -2.12
CA VAL A 76 -12.53 -4.39 -1.12
C VAL A 76 -13.27 -4.64 0.20
N LEU A 77 -12.50 -4.86 1.28
CA LEU A 77 -13.02 -5.03 2.64
C LEU A 77 -12.93 -3.73 3.43
N TRP A 78 -11.79 -3.04 3.31
CA TRP A 78 -11.50 -1.84 4.07
C TRP A 78 -10.59 -0.92 3.28
N SER A 79 -10.74 0.38 3.50
CA SER A 79 -9.84 1.41 3.02
C SER A 79 -9.79 2.53 4.03
N GLY A 80 -8.62 3.17 4.18
CA GLY A 80 -8.49 4.20 5.18
C GLY A 80 -7.10 4.77 5.31
N GLU A 81 -6.97 5.65 6.30
CA GLU A 81 -5.73 6.25 6.73
C GLU A 81 -5.14 5.45 7.88
N ILE A 82 -3.85 5.18 7.78
CA ILE A 82 -3.10 4.55 8.85
C ILE A 82 -2.58 5.66 9.77
N LEU A 83 -2.88 5.54 11.07
CA LEU A 83 -2.55 6.54 12.07
C LEU A 83 -1.80 5.91 13.23
N GLY A 84 -0.50 6.20 13.29
CA GLY A 84 0.36 5.67 14.35
C GLY A 84 0.63 4.18 14.17
N ALA A 85 0.92 3.50 15.28
CA ALA A 85 1.35 2.11 15.25
C ALA A 85 0.21 1.11 15.49
N THR A 86 -0.95 1.55 16.01
CA THR A 86 -2.06 0.66 16.40
C THR A 86 -3.25 0.84 15.47
N GLY A 87 -3.87 -0.27 15.06
CA GLY A 87 -5.04 -0.23 14.18
C GLY A 87 -6.28 0.46 14.78
N GLU A 88 -6.31 0.66 16.10
CA GLU A 88 -7.38 1.40 16.78
C GLU A 88 -7.44 2.88 16.41
N SER A 89 -6.33 3.44 15.94
CA SER A 89 -6.26 4.84 15.54
C SER A 89 -6.55 5.02 14.05
N ASP A 90 -6.61 3.95 13.26
CA ASP A 90 -6.82 4.02 11.82
C ASP A 90 -8.21 4.56 11.51
N ILE A 91 -8.28 5.44 10.50
CA ILE A 91 -9.52 6.11 10.12
C ILE A 91 -10.03 5.51 8.82
N PRO A 92 -11.21 4.85 8.83
CA PRO A 92 -11.80 4.34 7.61
C PRO A 92 -12.17 5.51 6.68
N ARG A 93 -11.89 5.34 5.40
CA ARG A 93 -12.24 6.28 4.34
C ARG A 93 -13.08 5.58 3.31
N GLU A 94 -14.26 6.12 3.05
CA GLU A 94 -15.04 5.70 1.90
C GLU A 94 -14.29 6.06 0.61
N GLY A 95 -14.41 5.17 -0.36
CA GLY A 95 -13.87 5.37 -1.68
C GLY A 95 -14.77 4.82 -2.76
N THR A 96 -14.29 4.90 -3.99
CA THR A 96 -15.03 4.43 -5.16
C THR A 96 -14.12 3.63 -6.07
N MET A 97 -14.68 2.59 -6.68
CA MET A 97 -13.98 1.87 -7.74
C MET A 97 -13.95 2.75 -8.99
N THR A 98 -12.76 2.94 -9.54
CA THR A 98 -12.50 3.74 -10.73
C THR A 98 -11.79 2.89 -11.79
N ALA A 99 -11.91 3.30 -13.05
CA ALA A 99 -11.14 2.69 -14.12
C ALA A 99 -9.67 3.14 -14.04
N GLY A 100 -8.75 2.22 -14.32
CA GLY A 100 -7.34 2.50 -14.53
C GLY A 100 -6.81 1.77 -15.76
N THR A 101 -5.54 1.97 -16.10
CA THR A 101 -4.94 1.32 -17.27
C THR A 101 -4.84 -0.18 -17.05
N GLY A 102 -5.54 -0.99 -17.85
CA GLY A 102 -5.49 -2.45 -17.76
C GLY A 102 -6.29 -3.08 -16.61
N GLY A 103 -7.06 -2.29 -15.84
CA GLY A 103 -7.85 -2.82 -14.73
C GLY A 103 -8.61 -1.76 -13.96
N ARG A 104 -8.85 -2.02 -12.67
CA ARG A 104 -9.55 -1.08 -11.77
C ARG A 104 -8.60 -0.56 -10.69
N ALA A 105 -8.94 0.58 -10.13
CA ALA A 105 -8.29 1.15 -8.95
C ALA A 105 -9.36 1.63 -7.96
N TYR A 106 -9.06 1.60 -6.67
CA TYR A 106 -9.92 2.17 -5.65
C TYR A 106 -9.42 3.57 -5.30
N GLU A 107 -10.26 4.59 -5.48
CA GLU A 107 -9.95 5.99 -5.16
C GLU A 107 -10.56 6.36 -3.81
N PHE A 108 -9.75 6.86 -2.88
CA PHE A 108 -10.18 7.44 -1.61
C PHE A 108 -9.33 8.66 -1.25
N THR A 109 -9.76 9.43 -0.24
CA THR A 109 -9.10 10.68 0.15
C THR A 109 -8.42 10.53 1.50
N LEU A 110 -7.14 10.89 1.55
CA LEU A 110 -6.37 11.06 2.78
C LEU A 110 -6.55 12.49 3.28
N GLU A 111 -6.87 12.69 4.56
CA GLU A 111 -7.09 14.02 5.14
C GLU A 111 -6.18 14.33 6.34
N GLN A 112 -5.75 13.32 7.12
CA GLN A 112 -4.98 13.51 8.37
C GLN A 112 -3.58 12.90 8.30
N SER A 113 -3.45 11.74 7.67
CA SER A 113 -2.22 11.00 7.42
C SER A 113 -1.85 11.07 5.94
N ARG A 114 -0.57 10.82 5.63
CA ARG A 114 -0.08 10.61 4.27
C ARG A 114 0.04 9.13 3.90
N GLU A 115 -0.25 8.27 4.86
CA GLU A 115 -0.26 6.83 4.69
C GLU A 115 -1.71 6.35 4.60
N GLY A 116 -2.02 5.68 3.50
CA GLY A 116 -3.29 5.01 3.28
C GLY A 116 -3.09 3.52 3.11
N GLN A 117 -4.14 2.75 3.36
CA GLN A 117 -4.16 1.31 3.13
C GLN A 117 -5.49 0.90 2.52
N LEU A 118 -5.41 -0.09 1.64
CA LEU A 118 -6.53 -0.78 1.04
C LEU A 118 -6.41 -2.27 1.36
N GLU A 119 -7.47 -2.84 1.91
CA GLU A 119 -7.57 -4.27 2.19
C GLU A 119 -8.57 -4.91 1.25
N CYS A 120 -8.18 -6.02 0.65
CA CYS A 120 -9.00 -6.77 -0.29
C CYS A 120 -8.98 -8.26 0.04
N LEU A 121 -10.14 -8.89 -0.01
CA LEU A 121 -10.23 -10.34 -0.06
C LEU A 121 -10.04 -10.79 -1.50
N TRP A 122 -9.05 -11.63 -1.76
CA TRP A 122 -8.63 -12.00 -3.10
C TRP A 122 -8.33 -13.50 -3.22
N SER A 123 -8.83 -14.08 -4.31
CA SER A 123 -8.69 -15.48 -4.74
C SER A 123 -8.99 -16.56 -3.69
N ASN A 124 -9.18 -17.79 -4.17
CA ASN A 124 -9.08 -18.96 -3.32
C ASN A 124 -7.61 -19.44 -3.27
N ILE A 125 -7.24 -20.07 -2.18
CA ILE A 125 -6.01 -20.86 -2.06
C ILE A 125 -6.28 -22.22 -2.70
N GLU A 126 -5.44 -22.61 -3.64
CA GLU A 126 -5.62 -23.82 -4.44
C GLU A 126 -4.71 -24.95 -3.97
N PRO A 127 -5.19 -26.21 -3.94
CA PRO A 127 -4.35 -27.38 -3.73
C PRO A 127 -3.28 -27.52 -4.82
N ARG A 128 -2.07 -27.88 -4.42
CA ARG A 128 -0.93 -28.17 -5.30
C ARG A 128 -0.35 -29.56 -5.01
N LYS A 129 0.53 -30.01 -5.91
CA LYS A 129 1.16 -31.33 -5.81
C LYS A 129 1.95 -31.47 -4.49
N GLY A 130 1.87 -32.65 -3.88
CA GLY A 130 2.66 -32.99 -2.69
C GLY A 130 2.11 -32.41 -1.38
N GLY A 131 0.80 -32.15 -1.31
CA GLY A 131 0.16 -31.59 -0.11
C GLY A 131 0.41 -30.10 0.10
N ALA A 132 1.05 -29.43 -0.87
CA ALA A 132 1.18 -27.99 -0.87
C ALA A 132 -0.16 -27.33 -1.25
N VAL A 133 -0.31 -26.07 -0.87
CA VAL A 133 -1.37 -25.16 -1.29
C VAL A 133 -0.74 -23.87 -1.76
N GLY A 134 -1.45 -23.04 -2.52
CA GLY A 134 -0.89 -21.78 -3.00
C GLY A 134 -1.86 -20.89 -3.76
N ALA A 135 -1.40 -19.71 -4.15
CA ALA A 135 -2.13 -18.78 -5.01
C ALA A 135 -1.16 -17.99 -5.88
N SER A 136 -1.62 -17.52 -7.04
CA SER A 136 -0.82 -16.73 -7.98
C SER A 136 -1.45 -15.36 -8.18
N LEU A 137 -0.85 -14.33 -7.58
CA LEU A 137 -1.31 -12.95 -7.65
C LEU A 137 -0.83 -12.30 -8.92
N LYS A 138 -1.74 -12.00 -9.83
CA LYS A 138 -1.49 -11.09 -10.95
C LYS A 138 -1.80 -9.65 -10.53
N TRP A 139 -0.75 -8.88 -10.26
CA TRP A 139 -0.86 -7.44 -9.98
C TRP A 139 -0.75 -6.66 -11.28
N VAL A 140 -1.79 -5.91 -11.64
CA VAL A 140 -1.74 -4.96 -12.77
C VAL A 140 -1.54 -3.57 -12.20
N GLN A 141 -0.51 -2.86 -12.64
CA GLN A 141 -0.25 -1.50 -12.21
C GLN A 141 -1.24 -0.57 -12.93
N THR A 142 -2.39 -0.28 -12.34
CA THR A 142 -3.46 0.47 -13.04
C THR A 142 -3.32 1.99 -12.95
N VAL A 143 -2.44 2.48 -12.07
CA VAL A 143 -2.16 3.90 -11.84
C VAL A 143 -0.64 4.13 -11.71
N PRO A 144 -0.13 5.35 -11.95
CA PRO A 144 1.31 5.61 -11.87
C PRO A 144 1.89 5.38 -10.46
N ALA A 145 3.08 4.79 -10.40
CA ALA A 145 4.00 4.76 -9.25
C ALA A 145 5.41 4.44 -9.76
N ASP A 146 6.44 4.81 -9.00
CA ASP A 146 7.82 4.52 -9.41
C ASP A 146 8.17 3.04 -9.20
N LEU A 147 7.68 2.46 -8.09
CA LEU A 147 7.91 1.07 -7.71
C LEU A 147 6.68 0.43 -7.07
N VAL A 148 6.61 -0.90 -7.19
CA VAL A 148 5.78 -1.77 -6.35
C VAL A 148 6.67 -2.75 -5.60
N GLY A 149 6.52 -2.78 -4.28
CA GLY A 149 7.09 -3.80 -3.41
C GLY A 149 6.06 -4.87 -3.10
N PHE A 150 6.49 -6.13 -3.10
CA PHE A 150 5.65 -7.25 -2.70
C PHE A 150 6.21 -7.91 -1.44
N SER A 151 5.33 -8.33 -0.55
CA SER A 151 5.67 -9.24 0.54
C SER A 151 4.61 -10.32 0.70
N VAL A 152 5.03 -11.47 1.21
CA VAL A 152 4.18 -12.65 1.41
C VAL A 152 4.24 -13.03 2.87
N ARG A 153 3.09 -13.04 3.54
CA ARG A 153 2.92 -13.53 4.91
C ARG A 153 2.30 -14.91 4.85
N THR A 154 2.98 -15.90 5.44
CA THR A 154 2.49 -17.28 5.53
C THR A 154 2.12 -17.65 6.96
N PRO A 155 1.15 -18.57 7.16
CA PRO A 155 0.74 -19.00 8.48
C PRO A 155 1.88 -19.57 9.33
N ALA A 156 1.72 -19.50 10.65
CA ALA A 156 2.60 -20.15 11.59
C ALA A 156 2.71 -21.66 11.31
N GLY A 157 3.92 -22.20 11.46
CA GLY A 157 4.19 -23.62 11.23
C GLY A 157 4.05 -24.11 9.79
N ALA A 158 3.80 -23.22 8.81
CA ALA A 158 3.88 -23.57 7.39
C ALA A 158 5.22 -24.26 7.11
N GLY A 159 5.22 -25.29 6.27
CA GLY A 159 6.39 -26.09 5.93
C GLY A 159 7.25 -25.47 4.85
N THR A 160 7.56 -26.25 3.81
CA THR A 160 8.32 -25.79 2.65
C THR A 160 7.56 -24.66 1.95
N ILE A 161 8.12 -23.45 1.94
CA ILE A 161 7.56 -22.27 1.26
C ILE A 161 8.37 -22.00 0.00
N ARG A 162 7.65 -21.65 -1.07
CA ARG A 162 8.22 -21.16 -2.34
C ARG A 162 7.49 -19.91 -2.76
N THR A 163 8.26 -18.90 -3.17
CA THR A 163 7.74 -17.70 -3.81
C THR A 163 8.41 -17.53 -5.17
N ASP A 164 7.67 -17.01 -6.14
CA ASP A 164 8.17 -16.52 -7.42
C ASP A 164 7.60 -15.12 -7.66
N PRO A 165 8.41 -14.04 -7.71
CA PRO A 165 9.86 -14.05 -7.57
C PRO A 165 10.32 -14.54 -6.19
N GLN A 166 11.54 -15.08 -6.15
CA GLN A 166 12.13 -15.56 -4.91
C GLN A 166 12.54 -14.37 -4.03
N SER A 167 12.27 -14.45 -2.72
CA SER A 167 12.82 -13.52 -1.72
C SER A 167 14.34 -13.54 -1.76
N ASN A 168 14.97 -12.36 -1.69
CA ASN A 168 16.43 -12.24 -1.58
C ASN A 168 16.94 -12.52 -0.17
N ASP A 169 16.07 -12.31 0.82
CA ASP A 169 16.42 -12.36 2.24
C ASP A 169 15.73 -13.53 2.94
N ALA A 170 16.26 -13.90 4.11
CA ALA A 170 15.57 -14.78 5.03
C ALA A 170 14.24 -14.14 5.48
N PRO A 171 13.18 -14.94 5.70
CA PRO A 171 11.91 -14.38 6.16
C PRO A 171 12.06 -13.78 7.55
N ASN A 172 11.33 -12.69 7.79
CA ASN A 172 11.12 -12.18 9.15
C ASN A 172 10.03 -13.01 9.82
N GLU A 173 10.24 -13.43 11.05
CA GLU A 173 9.22 -14.13 11.85
C GLU A 173 8.62 -13.17 12.88
N ASN A 174 7.30 -13.15 13.00
CA ASN A 174 6.62 -12.33 14.01
C ASN A 174 6.37 -13.11 15.31
N ALA A 175 5.78 -12.45 16.31
CA ALA A 175 5.48 -13.08 17.60
C ALA A 175 4.48 -14.24 17.53
N ASP A 176 3.68 -14.30 16.45
CA ASP A 176 2.68 -15.34 16.20
C ASP A 176 3.28 -16.54 15.44
N GLY A 177 4.59 -16.51 15.12
CA GLY A 177 5.29 -17.55 14.36
C GLY A 177 5.04 -17.52 12.86
N GLU A 178 4.35 -16.49 12.36
CA GLU A 178 4.16 -16.28 10.93
C GLU A 178 5.42 -15.73 10.29
N ARG A 179 5.64 -16.11 9.04
CA ARG A 179 6.84 -15.75 8.28
C ARG A 179 6.50 -14.78 7.17
N ILE A 180 7.26 -13.69 7.07
CA ILE A 180 7.11 -12.62 6.09
C ILE A 180 8.31 -12.63 5.16
N TYR A 181 8.05 -12.85 3.87
CA TYR A 181 9.03 -12.87 2.79
C TYR A 181 8.92 -11.56 2.01
N THR A 182 10.00 -10.78 1.97
CA THR A 182 10.06 -9.56 1.15
C THR A 182 10.61 -9.90 -0.23
N LEU A 183 9.84 -9.60 -1.27
CA LEU A 183 10.20 -9.92 -2.64
C LEU A 183 10.93 -8.71 -3.29
N PRO A 184 11.69 -8.94 -4.37
CA PRO A 184 12.33 -7.84 -5.11
C PRO A 184 11.30 -6.80 -5.60
N ASN A 185 11.60 -5.52 -5.39
CA ASN A 185 10.80 -4.42 -5.92
C ASN A 185 10.77 -4.45 -7.46
N GLN A 186 9.64 -4.06 -8.03
CA GLN A 186 9.44 -3.99 -9.48
C GLN A 186 9.05 -2.57 -9.90
N GLY A 187 9.68 -2.05 -10.96
CA GLY A 187 9.18 -0.87 -11.66
C GLY A 187 8.17 -1.33 -12.71
N LEU A 188 6.92 -0.90 -12.59
CA LEU A 188 5.84 -1.25 -13.52
C LEU A 188 5.21 0.03 -14.06
N ALA A 189 5.19 0.17 -15.38
CA ALA A 189 4.43 1.25 -16.01
C ALA A 189 2.92 0.97 -15.91
N PRO A 190 2.05 2.00 -16.00
CA PRO A 190 0.61 1.79 -16.04
C PRO A 190 0.18 0.82 -17.16
N GLY A 191 -0.54 -0.25 -16.80
CA GLY A 191 -0.97 -1.33 -17.68
C GLY A 191 -0.05 -2.55 -17.69
N GLU A 192 1.18 -2.44 -17.20
CA GLU A 192 2.06 -3.59 -17.00
C GLU A 192 1.61 -4.42 -15.80
N SER A 193 2.06 -5.68 -15.75
CA SER A 193 1.70 -6.59 -14.68
C SER A 193 2.88 -7.38 -14.16
N ALA A 194 2.85 -7.65 -12.86
CA ALA A 194 3.70 -8.61 -12.19
C ALA A 194 2.88 -9.83 -11.75
N VAL A 195 3.53 -10.99 -11.66
CA VAL A 195 2.94 -12.19 -11.07
C VAL A 195 3.74 -12.55 -9.83
N VAL A 196 3.04 -12.78 -8.71
CA VAL A 196 3.59 -13.31 -7.47
C VAL A 196 2.95 -14.66 -7.21
N ASP A 197 3.67 -15.74 -7.47
CA ASP A 197 3.23 -17.09 -7.14
C ASP A 197 3.76 -17.51 -5.77
N VAL A 198 2.89 -18.06 -4.94
CA VAL A 198 3.24 -18.56 -3.61
C VAL A 198 2.70 -19.96 -3.47
N SER A 199 3.53 -20.86 -2.93
CA SER A 199 3.08 -22.16 -2.47
C SER A 199 3.73 -22.55 -1.15
N TYR A 200 2.97 -23.22 -0.30
CA TYR A 200 3.47 -23.74 0.97
C TYR A 200 2.78 -25.05 1.35
N VAL A 201 3.44 -25.87 2.15
CA VAL A 201 2.79 -27.01 2.82
C VAL A 201 2.18 -26.49 4.12
N PRO A 202 0.86 -26.59 4.37
CA PRO A 202 0.29 -26.18 5.65
C PRO A 202 0.94 -26.93 6.80
N GLY A 203 1.24 -26.22 7.90
CA GLY A 203 1.60 -26.87 9.16
C GLY A 203 0.41 -27.66 9.68
N GLY A 204 0.64 -28.84 10.26
CA GLY A 204 -0.40 -29.50 11.05
C GLY A 204 -0.78 -28.54 12.17
N ALA A 205 -2.03 -28.10 12.20
CA ALA A 205 -2.51 -27.19 13.23
C ALA A 205 -2.17 -27.79 14.59
N SER A 206 -1.30 -27.13 15.37
CA SER A 206 -1.33 -27.32 16.80
C SER A 206 -2.71 -26.81 17.24
N ASP A 207 -3.54 -27.70 17.78
CA ASP A 207 -4.95 -27.53 18.19
C ASP A 207 -5.21 -26.44 19.28
N GLY A 208 -4.47 -25.33 19.25
CA GLY A 208 -4.64 -24.18 20.12
C GLY A 208 -5.54 -23.11 19.51
N ILE A 209 -6.72 -23.47 19.01
CA ILE A 209 -7.72 -22.48 18.57
C ILE A 209 -8.40 -21.92 19.83
N GLY A 210 -7.75 -20.93 20.44
CA GLY A 210 -8.44 -19.94 21.25
C GLY A 210 -9.05 -18.92 20.30
N GLY A 211 -10.39 -18.84 20.24
CA GLY A 211 -11.10 -17.83 19.47
C GLY A 211 -10.82 -16.43 20.00
N GLY A 212 -9.74 -15.81 19.52
CA GLY A 212 -9.49 -14.39 19.68
C GLY A 212 -10.06 -13.66 18.46
N ALA A 213 -10.92 -12.68 18.72
CA ALA A 213 -11.11 -11.56 17.79
C ALA A 213 -9.74 -11.09 17.29
N LEU A 214 -9.64 -10.66 16.02
CA LEU A 214 -8.41 -10.10 15.42
C LEU A 214 -7.67 -9.25 16.46
N ASP A 215 -6.60 -9.80 17.05
CA ASP A 215 -5.84 -9.08 18.07
C ASP A 215 -5.15 -7.93 17.33
N THR A 216 -5.46 -6.71 17.73
CA THR A 216 -4.90 -5.47 17.20
C THR A 216 -3.39 -5.58 17.02
N ARG A 217 -2.68 -6.35 17.89
CA ARG A 217 -1.24 -6.63 17.83
C ARG A 217 -0.73 -7.28 16.54
N THR A 218 -1.52 -8.12 15.88
CA THR A 218 -1.10 -8.87 14.69
C THR A 218 -1.12 -7.99 13.42
N LEU A 219 -1.89 -6.89 13.45
CA LEU A 219 -1.86 -5.82 12.44
C LEU A 219 -0.62 -4.92 12.63
N ILE A 220 -0.25 -4.62 13.89
CA ILE A 220 0.87 -3.71 14.27
C ILE A 220 2.21 -4.15 13.68
N ILE A 221 2.53 -5.45 13.67
CA ILE A 221 3.85 -5.92 13.22
C ILE A 221 3.96 -5.91 11.69
N GLY A 222 2.88 -6.27 10.97
CA GLY A 222 2.84 -6.14 9.51
C GLY A 222 3.02 -4.68 9.08
N LEU A 223 2.37 -3.77 9.80
CA LEU A 223 2.46 -2.33 9.60
C LEU A 223 3.85 -1.76 9.94
N ALA A 224 4.48 -2.20 11.03
CA ALA A 224 5.83 -1.77 11.40
C ALA A 224 6.90 -2.20 10.38
N VAL A 225 6.78 -3.41 9.83
CA VAL A 225 7.68 -3.89 8.77
C VAL A 225 7.47 -3.11 7.47
N ALA A 226 6.22 -2.82 7.11
CA ALA A 226 5.90 -1.94 5.97
C ALA A 226 6.46 -0.53 6.18
N ALA A 227 6.30 0.06 7.37
CA ALA A 227 6.81 1.38 7.71
C ALA A 227 8.34 1.45 7.68
N VAL A 228 9.05 0.42 8.18
CA VAL A 228 10.52 0.34 8.10
C VAL A 228 11.00 0.18 6.66
N ALA A 229 10.32 -0.65 5.86
CA ALA A 229 10.64 -0.79 4.43
C ALA A 229 10.42 0.53 3.69
N VAL A 230 9.34 1.25 3.99
CA VAL A 230 9.04 2.57 3.44
C VAL A 230 10.09 3.60 3.86
N ALA A 231 10.48 3.65 5.14
CA ALA A 231 11.53 4.54 5.62
C ALA A 231 12.89 4.24 4.95
N ALA A 232 13.23 2.96 4.74
CA ALA A 232 14.45 2.55 4.06
C ALA A 232 14.43 2.96 2.58
N VAL A 233 13.31 2.75 1.87
CA VAL A 233 13.17 3.15 0.46
C VAL A 233 13.21 4.67 0.32
N LEU A 234 12.51 5.41 1.18
CA LEU A 234 12.58 6.88 1.20
C LEU A 234 14.00 7.39 1.47
N ALA A 235 14.73 6.79 2.41
CA ALA A 235 16.12 7.15 2.68
C ALA A 235 17.03 6.91 1.45
N VAL A 236 16.79 5.83 0.70
CA VAL A 236 17.51 5.56 -0.55
C VAL A 236 17.14 6.55 -1.65
N MET A 237 15.86 6.91 -1.80
CA MET A 237 15.40 7.88 -2.79
C MET A 237 15.97 9.28 -2.52
N ILE A 238 15.91 9.75 -1.27
CA ILE A 238 16.48 11.04 -0.85
C ILE A 238 17.99 11.09 -1.12
N ARG A 239 18.72 10.00 -0.85
CA ARG A 239 20.16 9.92 -1.17
C ARG A 239 20.44 10.02 -2.67
N ARG A 240 19.59 9.44 -3.51
CA ARG A 240 19.74 9.48 -4.97
C ARG A 240 19.53 10.89 -5.53
N GLU A 241 18.53 11.61 -5.04
CA GLU A 241 18.29 13.00 -5.43
C GLU A 241 19.44 13.93 -5.01
N GLY A 242 19.96 13.75 -3.78
CA GLY A 242 21.13 14.51 -3.31
C GLY A 242 22.41 14.26 -4.12
N MET A 243 22.64 13.02 -4.55
CA MET A 243 23.80 12.68 -5.40
C MET A 243 23.66 13.22 -6.84
N ALA A 244 22.46 13.21 -7.41
CA ALA A 244 22.21 13.79 -8.72
C ALA A 244 22.39 15.32 -8.73
N ALA A 245 21.97 16.00 -7.66
CA ALA A 245 22.17 17.44 -7.51
C ALA A 245 23.67 17.80 -7.32
N ALA A 246 24.44 16.97 -6.62
CA ALA A 246 25.88 17.17 -6.44
C ALA A 246 26.70 16.90 -7.72
N ALA A 247 26.24 16.00 -8.59
CA ALA A 247 26.91 15.68 -9.86
C ALA A 247 26.68 16.74 -10.96
N GLY A 248 25.66 17.60 -10.82
CA GLY A 248 25.39 18.73 -11.72
C GLY A 248 26.16 20.01 -11.38
N GLY A 249 27.34 19.89 -10.75
CA GLY A 249 28.20 21.04 -10.41
C GLY A 249 28.50 21.93 -11.64
N PRO A 250 28.72 23.24 -11.44
CA PRO A 250 28.75 24.23 -12.50
C PRO A 250 29.76 23.81 -13.58
N ALA A 251 29.27 23.74 -14.82
CA ALA A 251 30.14 23.57 -15.97
C ALA A 251 31.19 24.69 -15.92
N ASP A 252 32.46 24.33 -15.81
CA ASP A 252 33.58 25.25 -15.95
C ASP A 252 33.34 26.08 -17.21
N GLU A 253 33.03 27.36 -16.99
CA GLU A 253 32.90 28.35 -18.05
C GLU A 253 34.30 28.49 -18.65
N PRO A 254 34.49 28.22 -19.95
CA PRO A 254 35.81 28.33 -20.55
C PRO A 254 36.26 29.79 -20.49
N ASP A 255 37.38 30.04 -19.81
CA ASP A 255 38.10 31.32 -19.85
C ASP A 255 38.53 31.58 -21.30
N ASP A 256 37.77 32.43 -21.99
CA ASP A 256 38.14 32.94 -23.31
C ASP A 256 39.32 33.94 -23.14
N ALA A 257 40.44 33.62 -23.78
CA ALA A 257 41.63 34.46 -23.93
C ALA A 257 41.68 35.14 -25.30
#